data_AF-A0A0M8Q036-F1
#
_entry.id   AF-A0A0M8Q036-F1
#
_cell.length_a   1.000
_cell.length_b   1.000
_cell.length_c   1.000
_cell.angle_alpha   90.00
_cell.angle_beta   90.00
_cell.angle_gamma   90.00
#
_symmetry.space_group_name_H-M   'P 1'
#
loop_
_entity.id
_entity.type
_entity.pdbx_description
1 polymer ?
#
loop_
_entity_poly.entity_id
_entity_poly.type
_entity_poly.pdbx_seq_one_letter_code
_entity_poly.pdbx_strand_id
1 'polypeptide(L)'
;MELLKHLTRAEKVKIRKAVVKELARYRLSKFTVENSDNDNVAFHQMIERAIERLPTPERFLIEARYLSANSEYLTDYNVYNLKFDPPISSVTYTKIRDTALIKISLFLNLDTGVKIEDLIHTNYPVEFS
;
A
#
# COMPACT_ATOMS: atom_id res chain seq x y z
N MET A 1 -3.58 1.61 13.57
CA MET A 1 -2.64 2.30 14.49
C MET A 1 -1.89 1.34 15.39
N GLU A 2 -2.53 0.33 15.98
CA GLU A 2 -1.84 -0.69 16.80
C GLU A 2 -0.72 -1.43 16.05
N LEU A 3 -0.95 -1.83 14.79
CA LEU A 3 0.06 -2.46 13.93
C LEU A 3 1.39 -1.68 13.84
N LEU A 4 1.34 -0.34 13.92
CA LEU A 4 2.52 0.51 13.80
C LEU A 4 3.38 0.54 15.06
N LYS A 5 2.84 0.17 16.23
CA LYS A 5 3.57 0.24 17.51
C LYS A 5 4.64 -0.84 17.64
N HIS A 6 4.45 -1.95 16.95
CA HIS A 6 5.33 -3.12 17.04
C HIS A 6 6.43 -3.14 15.97
N LEU A 7 6.44 -2.14 15.08
CA LEU A 7 7.42 -2.04 14.00
C LEU A 7 8.38 -0.87 14.23
N THR A 8 9.67 -1.17 14.16
CA THR A 8 10.74 -0.17 14.13
C THR A 8 10.65 0.69 12.86
N ARG A 9 11.32 1.85 12.89
CA ARG A 9 11.41 2.72 11.71
C ARG A 9 12.05 2.01 10.52
N ALA A 10 13.07 1.17 10.76
CA ALA A 10 13.78 0.46 9.71
C ALA A 10 12.89 -0.58 9.03
N GLU A 11 12.09 -1.33 9.81
CA GLU A 11 11.14 -2.31 9.27
C GLU A 11 10.05 -1.65 8.45
N LYS A 12 9.47 -0.54 8.93
CA LYS A 12 8.50 0.25 8.13
C LYS A 12 9.08 0.69 6.79
N VAL A 13 10.38 1.05 6.76
CA VAL A 13 11.06 1.41 5.51
C VAL A 13 11.22 0.20 4.57
N LYS A 14 11.56 -0.98 5.10
CA LYS A 14 11.65 -2.21 4.29
C LYS A 14 10.30 -2.58 3.68
N ILE A 15 9.24 -2.61 4.49
CA ILE A 15 7.88 -2.88 4.04
C ILE A 15 7.44 -1.87 2.98
N ARG A 16 7.65 -0.57 3.25
CA ARG A 16 7.34 0.48 2.28
C ARG A 16 8.05 0.26 0.95
N LYS A 17 9.35 -0.03 0.96
CA LYS A 17 10.11 -0.27 -0.27
C LYS A 17 9.55 -1.45 -1.07
N ALA A 18 9.27 -2.56 -0.41
CA ALA A 18 8.71 -3.75 -1.05
C ALA A 18 7.34 -3.47 -1.68
N VAL A 19 6.42 -2.88 -0.93
CA VAL A 19 5.06 -2.61 -1.42
C VAL A 19 5.07 -1.57 -2.53
N VAL A 20 5.83 -0.47 -2.38
CA VAL A 20 5.90 0.59 -3.40
C VAL A 20 6.50 0.06 -4.70
N LYS A 21 7.44 -0.90 -4.64
CA LYS A 21 7.96 -1.59 -5.82
C LYS A 21 6.86 -2.34 -6.57
N GLU A 22 6.02 -3.11 -5.87
CA GLU A 22 4.92 -3.85 -6.51
C GLU A 22 3.82 -2.92 -7.06
N LEU A 23 3.48 -1.85 -6.33
CA LEU A 23 2.52 -0.84 -6.83
C LEU A 23 3.05 -0.11 -8.08
N ALA A 24 4.35 0.19 -8.11
CA ALA A 24 4.98 0.78 -9.29
C ALA A 24 4.98 -0.20 -10.49
N ARG A 25 5.27 -1.48 -10.25
CA ARG A 25 5.18 -2.54 -11.27
C ARG A 25 3.76 -2.65 -11.82
N TYR A 26 2.75 -2.69 -10.95
CA TYR A 26 1.34 -2.68 -11.33
C TYR A 26 1.02 -1.46 -12.21
N ARG A 27 1.35 -0.25 -11.72
CA ARG A 27 1.11 1.00 -12.45
C ARG A 27 1.72 0.95 -13.86
N LEU A 28 3.00 0.60 -13.98
CA LEU A 28 3.69 0.53 -15.27
C LEU A 28 3.07 -0.51 -16.20
N SER A 29 2.81 -1.72 -15.69
CA SER A 29 2.20 -2.80 -16.47
C SER A 29 0.79 -2.47 -16.98
N LYS A 30 0.06 -1.59 -16.28
CA LYS A 30 -1.25 -1.09 -16.71
C LYS A 30 -1.17 -0.07 -17.85
N PHE A 31 -0.03 0.59 -18.04
CA PHE A 31 0.21 1.51 -19.15
C PHE A 31 0.78 0.82 -20.40
N THR A 32 1.47 -0.31 -20.25
CA THR A 32 2.15 -1.02 -21.34
C THR A 32 1.25 -2.02 -22.09
N VAL A 33 -0.06 -1.75 -22.19
CA VAL A 33 -1.03 -2.70 -22.76
C VAL A 33 -0.88 -2.79 -24.27
N GLU A 34 0.01 -3.68 -24.73
CA GLU A 34 -0.02 -4.25 -26.09
C GLU A 34 0.07 -5.78 -26.12
N ASN A 35 0.34 -6.50 -25.02
CA ASN A 35 0.30 -7.97 -25.02
C ASN A 35 -0.29 -8.54 -23.72
N SER A 36 -1.48 -9.15 -23.83
CA SER A 36 -2.23 -9.72 -22.72
C SER A 36 -1.77 -11.14 -22.39
N ASP A 37 -0.69 -11.27 -21.63
CA ASP A 37 -0.33 -12.56 -21.01
C ASP A 37 -1.20 -12.81 -19.77
N ASN A 38 -1.68 -14.06 -19.60
CA ASN A 38 -2.57 -14.45 -18.49
C ASN A 38 -1.99 -14.14 -17.10
N ASP A 39 -0.67 -14.19 -16.93
CA ASP A 39 0.01 -13.90 -15.67
C ASP A 39 -0.12 -12.43 -15.24
N ASN A 40 -0.21 -11.49 -16.20
CA ASN A 40 -0.43 -10.07 -15.91
C ASN A 40 -1.84 -9.83 -15.37
N VAL A 41 -2.84 -10.58 -15.87
CA VAL A 41 -4.22 -10.46 -15.41
C VAL A 41 -4.36 -10.92 -13.96
N ALA A 42 -3.79 -12.07 -13.60
CA ALA A 42 -3.83 -12.58 -12.23
C ALA A 42 -3.12 -11.64 -11.25
N PHE A 43 -1.95 -11.11 -11.64
CA PHE A 43 -1.22 -10.12 -10.85
C PHE A 43 -2.04 -8.83 -10.64
N HIS A 44 -2.66 -8.29 -11.68
CA HIS A 44 -3.49 -7.07 -11.59
C HIS A 44 -4.66 -7.28 -10.64
N GLN A 45 -5.40 -8.39 -10.79
CA GLN A 45 -6.54 -8.70 -9.93
C GLN A 45 -6.13 -8.86 -8.46
N MET A 46 -4.96 -9.46 -8.19
CA MET A 46 -4.46 -9.60 -6.83
C MET A 46 -4.18 -8.23 -6.19
N ILE A 47 -3.51 -7.33 -6.91
CA ILE A 47 -3.23 -5.96 -6.45
C ILE A 47 -4.53 -5.16 -6.23
N GLU A 48 -5.47 -5.24 -7.17
CA GLU A 48 -6.75 -4.55 -7.09
C GLU A 48 -7.56 -5.01 -5.87
N ARG A 49 -7.68 -6.32 -5.66
CA ARG A 49 -8.36 -6.89 -4.46
C ARG A 49 -7.70 -6.46 -3.16
N ALA A 50 -6.37 -6.37 -3.11
CA ALA A 50 -5.66 -5.90 -1.91
C ALA A 50 -5.99 -4.43 -1.60
N ILE A 51 -6.12 -3.59 -2.62
CA ILE A 51 -6.45 -2.17 -2.48
C ILE A 51 -7.93 -1.99 -2.11
N GLU A 52 -8.84 -2.75 -2.71
CA GLU A 52 -10.29 -2.71 -2.43
C GLU A 52 -10.62 -3.07 -0.97
N ARG A 53 -9.82 -3.95 -0.36
CA ARG A 53 -9.96 -4.33 1.06
C ARG A 53 -9.51 -3.24 2.04
N LEU A 54 -8.83 -2.19 1.57
CA LEU A 54 -8.43 -1.09 2.42
C LEU A 54 -9.65 -0.22 2.80
N PRO A 55 -9.73 0.27 4.05
CA PRO A 55 -10.61 1.36 4.43
C PRO A 55 -10.46 2.57 3.51
N THR A 56 -11.54 3.32 3.32
CA THR A 56 -11.63 4.47 2.40
C THR A 56 -10.43 5.43 2.46
N PRO A 57 -9.98 5.95 3.62
CA PRO A 57 -8.86 6.91 3.64
C PRO A 57 -7.52 6.28 3.25
N GLU A 58 -7.33 5.00 3.54
CA GLU A 58 -6.12 4.25 3.17
C GLU A 58 -6.09 3.99 1.66
N ARG A 59 -7.21 3.51 1.11
CA ARG A 59 -7.40 3.27 -0.32
C ARG A 59 -7.18 4.54 -1.13
N PHE A 60 -7.85 5.62 -0.73
CA PHE A 60 -7.72 6.92 -1.37
C PHE A 60 -6.26 7.38 -1.42
N LEU A 61 -5.52 7.26 -0.30
CA LEU A 61 -4.11 7.61 -0.27
C LEU A 61 -3.31 6.78 -1.27
N ILE A 62 -3.53 5.46 -1.31
CA ILE A 62 -2.79 4.55 -2.18
C ILE A 62 -3.01 4.91 -3.66
N GLU A 63 -4.27 5.09 -4.06
CA GLU A 63 -4.63 5.48 -5.42
C GLU A 63 -4.06 6.85 -5.80
N ALA A 64 -4.26 7.85 -4.93
CA ALA A 64 -3.88 9.23 -5.19
C ALA A 64 -2.35 9.44 -5.23
N ARG A 65 -1.59 8.71 -4.41
CA ARG A 65 -0.15 8.86 -4.23
C ARG A 65 0.69 7.92 -5.09
N TYR A 66 0.30 6.65 -5.21
CA TYR A 66 1.15 5.59 -5.77
C TYR A 66 0.65 5.05 -7.11
N LEU A 67 -0.66 5.06 -7.35
CA LEU A 67 -1.24 4.55 -8.61
C LEU A 67 -1.53 5.63 -9.64
N SER A 68 -1.52 6.90 -9.24
CA SER A 68 -1.66 8.03 -10.16
C SER A 68 -0.58 7.98 -11.25
N ALA A 69 -0.95 8.32 -12.49
CA ALA A 69 -0.03 8.45 -13.62
C ALA A 69 1.18 9.34 -13.28
N ASN A 70 0.95 10.41 -12.51
CA ASN A 70 1.96 11.37 -12.09
C ASN A 70 2.62 11.03 -10.74
N SER A 71 2.52 9.78 -10.26
CA SER A 71 3.03 9.34 -8.96
C SER A 71 4.51 9.72 -8.72
N GLU A 72 5.32 9.80 -9.76
CA GLU A 72 6.74 10.17 -9.69
C GLU A 72 6.97 11.65 -9.38
N TYR A 73 6.01 12.51 -9.74
CA TYR A 73 6.08 13.95 -9.54
C TYR A 73 5.26 14.44 -8.35
N LEU A 74 4.43 13.57 -7.76
CA LEU A 74 3.62 13.90 -6.60
C LEU A 74 4.45 13.80 -5.33
N THR A 75 4.47 14.88 -4.54
CA THR A 75 5.00 14.84 -3.18
C THR A 75 3.93 14.38 -2.19
N ASP A 76 4.36 13.92 -1.01
CA ASP A 76 3.44 13.63 0.10
C ASP A 76 2.62 14.88 0.47
N TYR A 77 3.22 16.07 0.40
CA TYR A 77 2.54 17.36 0.61
C TYR A 77 1.38 17.58 -0.36
N ASN A 78 1.60 17.34 -1.66
CA ASN A 78 0.53 17.49 -2.63
C ASN A 78 -0.68 16.61 -2.28
N VAL A 79 -0.44 15.40 -1.77
CA VAL A 79 -1.53 14.48 -1.44
C VAL A 79 -2.24 14.92 -0.16
N TYR A 80 -1.51 15.08 0.96
CA TYR A 80 -2.17 15.36 2.24
C TYR A 80 -2.80 16.76 2.30
N ASN A 81 -2.29 17.72 1.53
CA ASN A 81 -2.74 19.11 1.59
C ASN A 81 -3.74 19.46 0.47
N LEU A 82 -3.61 18.88 -0.73
CA LEU A 82 -4.40 19.28 -1.89
C LEU A 82 -5.38 18.21 -2.38
N LYS A 83 -5.17 16.94 -2.03
CA LYS A 83 -6.05 15.85 -2.47
C LYS A 83 -7.01 15.37 -1.38
N PHE A 84 -6.56 15.29 -0.13
CA PHE A 84 -7.46 15.02 0.99
C PHE A 84 -8.41 16.20 1.22
N ASP A 85 -9.70 15.90 1.40
CA ASP A 85 -10.73 16.89 1.71
C ASP A 85 -11.54 16.45 2.94
N PRO A 86 -11.39 17.13 4.10
CA PRO A 86 -10.48 18.25 4.33
C PRO A 86 -9.00 17.83 4.32
N PRO A 87 -8.06 18.79 4.13
CA PRO A 87 -6.63 18.54 4.26
C PRO A 87 -6.27 17.92 5.62
N ILE A 88 -5.29 17.02 5.62
CA ILE A 88 -4.84 16.34 6.84
C ILE A 88 -3.39 16.69 7.18
N SER A 89 -3.01 16.50 8.45
CA SER A 89 -1.62 16.71 8.86
C SER A 89 -0.67 15.67 8.23
N SER A 90 0.60 16.05 8.05
CA SER A 90 1.66 15.14 7.60
C SER A 90 1.82 13.90 8.52
N VAL A 91 1.57 14.07 9.82
CA VAL A 91 1.59 12.97 10.81
C VAL A 91 0.44 12.00 10.56
N THR A 92 -0.77 12.51 10.34
CA THR A 92 -1.96 11.71 10.01
C THR A 92 -1.74 10.96 8.70
N TYR A 93 -1.25 11.65 7.67
CA TYR A 93 -0.89 11.06 6.38
C TYR A 93 0.11 9.90 6.54
N THR A 94 1.19 10.11 7.31
CA THR A 94 2.21 9.08 7.55
C THR A 94 1.61 7.84 8.22
N LYS A 95 0.70 8.01 9.19
CA LYS A 95 0.01 6.90 9.86
C LYS A 95 -0.90 6.13 8.90
N ILE A 96 -1.69 6.84 8.07
CA ILE A 96 -2.58 6.23 7.08
C ILE A 96 -1.74 5.44 6.07
N ARG A 97 -0.71 6.08 5.49
CA ARG A 97 0.19 5.45 4.52
C ARG A 97 0.83 4.19 5.09
N ASP A 98 1.51 4.30 6.23
CA ASP A 98 2.27 3.17 6.77
C ASP A 98 1.32 2.02 7.14
N THR A 99 0.12 2.32 7.65
CA THR A 99 -0.92 1.30 7.92
C THR A 99 -1.40 0.63 6.63
N ALA A 100 -1.70 1.41 5.59
CA ALA A 100 -2.17 0.90 4.30
C ALA A 100 -1.12 -0.04 3.66
N LEU A 101 0.16 0.38 3.66
CA LEU A 101 1.24 -0.41 3.08
C LEU A 101 1.47 -1.72 3.83
N ILE A 102 1.40 -1.72 5.17
CA ILE A 102 1.48 -2.96 5.96
C ILE A 102 0.34 -3.91 5.59
N LYS A 103 -0.90 -3.42 5.52
CA LYS A 103 -2.05 -4.26 5.13
C LYS A 103 -1.89 -4.83 3.73
N ILE A 104 -1.45 -4.02 2.77
CA ILE A 104 -1.14 -4.51 1.41
C ILE A 104 -0.07 -5.61 1.46
N SER A 105 1.03 -5.41 2.19
CA SER A 105 2.08 -6.43 2.28
C SER A 105 1.57 -7.76 2.85
N LEU A 106 0.63 -7.70 3.79
CA LEU A 106 0.00 -8.88 4.37
C LEU A 106 -0.97 -9.57 3.39
N PHE A 107 -1.85 -8.80 2.74
CA PHE A 107 -2.80 -9.35 1.76
C PHE A 107 -2.11 -10.01 0.56
N LEU A 108 -0.95 -9.50 0.18
CA LEU A 108 -0.15 -9.99 -0.93
C LEU A 108 0.92 -11.01 -0.51
N ASN A 109 1.05 -11.28 0.81
CA ASN A 109 2.08 -12.14 1.37
C ASN A 109 3.49 -11.82 0.85
N LEU A 110 3.87 -10.54 0.86
CA LEU A 110 5.14 -10.08 0.29
C LEU A 110 6.32 -10.43 1.21
N ASP A 111 7.41 -10.92 0.62
CA ASP A 111 8.70 -10.94 1.30
C ASP A 111 9.25 -9.52 1.43
N THR A 112 9.15 -8.97 2.63
CA THR A 112 9.68 -7.66 2.97
C THR A 112 11.00 -7.72 3.74
N GLY A 113 11.50 -8.94 4.06
CA GLY A 113 12.61 -9.13 4.99
C GLY A 113 12.29 -8.67 6.42
N VAL A 114 11.00 -8.64 6.77
CA VAL A 114 10.43 -8.38 8.11
C VAL A 114 9.42 -9.49 8.37
N LYS A 115 9.41 -10.05 9.58
CA LYS A 115 8.44 -11.06 10.01
C LYS A 115 7.12 -10.39 10.34
N ILE A 116 6.34 -10.08 9.31
CA ILE A 116 5.05 -9.37 9.49
C ILE A 116 3.97 -10.35 9.98
N GLU A 117 4.14 -11.66 9.78
CA GLU A 117 3.15 -12.67 10.20
C GLU A 117 2.90 -12.63 11.73
N ASP A 118 3.93 -12.33 12.51
CA ASP A 118 3.85 -12.17 13.97
C ASP A 118 2.89 -11.03 14.39
N LEU A 119 2.65 -10.05 13.52
CA LEU A 119 1.73 -8.92 13.77
C LEU A 119 0.26 -9.29 13.55
N ILE A 120 -0.03 -10.26 12.68
CA ILE A 120 -1.40 -10.73 12.40
C ILE A 120 -1.95 -11.43 13.64
N HIS A 121 -1.19 -12.37 14.21
CA HIS A 121 -1.62 -13.15 15.36
C HIS A 121 -1.92 -12.30 16.60
N THR A 122 -1.32 -11.11 16.69
CA THR A 122 -1.51 -10.20 17.83
C THR A 122 -2.72 -9.27 17.66
N ASN A 123 -3.14 -8.94 16.44
CA ASN A 123 -4.14 -7.88 16.18
C ASN A 123 -5.37 -8.33 15.38
N TYR A 124 -5.33 -9.48 14.71
CA TYR A 124 -6.43 -10.04 13.91
C TYR A 124 -6.45 -11.56 14.06
N PRO A 125 -7.01 -12.10 15.17
CA PRO A 125 -7.17 -13.53 15.33
C PRO A 125 -8.16 -14.06 14.28
N VAL A 126 -7.61 -14.74 13.27
CA VAL A 126 -8.27 -15.77 12.46
C VAL A 126 -9.56 -15.35 11.73
N GLU A 127 -9.48 -14.41 10.78
CA GLU A 127 -10.51 -14.25 9.72
C GLU A 127 -9.92 -14.03 8.31
N PHE A 128 -8.65 -14.40 8.10
CA PHE A 128 -8.00 -14.37 6.78
C PHE A 128 -7.45 -15.76 6.39
N SER A 129 -8.31 -16.77 6.48
CA SER A 129 -8.09 -18.12 5.94
C SER A 129 -8.99 -18.33 4.73
#